data_AF-A0A7Y9JCY4-F1
#
_entry.id   AF-A0A7Y9JCY4-F1
#
_cell.length_a   1.000
_cell.length_b   1.000
_cell.length_c   1.000
_cell.angle_alpha   90.00
_cell.angle_beta   90.00
_cell.angle_gamma   90.00
#
_symmetry.space_group_name_H-M   'P 1'
#
loop_
_entity.id
_entity.type
_entity.pdbx_description
1 polymer ?
#
loop_
_entity_poly.entity_id
_entity_poly.type
_entity_poly.pdbx_seq_one_letter_code
_entity_poly.pdbx_strand_id
1 'polypeptide(L)'
;MGEAFLLAGLGLGLGADGGLARMLDAPTNEAWIDPWVRHLRDRGVRFEVGQAVEALETGGGRVRSVRVVDAAGRRRSADWFVCAVPVDRARTLLSPDVLALDPGLATMRNLRTEWMNGLQFFLRRSPRGLDQEVNFMDSPWQITAVLQSRLWDRDFSRDYGDGQVADCLSLDVSDWDTPGILYGKPAKKCTRAQISRPSWTASRGSTPSATAPACPISSTRFPDDLRPS
;
A
#
# COMPACT_ATOMS: atom_id res chain seq x y z
N MET A 1 12.67 3.71 5.13
CA MET A 1 11.66 4.64 5.69
C MET A 1 12.29 5.68 6.62
N GLY A 2 13.12 5.28 7.59
CA GLY A 2 13.78 6.22 8.53
C GLY A 2 14.53 7.38 7.87
N GLU A 3 15.24 7.13 6.76
CA GLU A 3 15.92 8.20 6.00
C GLU A 3 14.94 9.22 5.41
N ALA A 4 13.82 8.78 4.83
CA ALA A 4 12.82 9.68 4.25
C ALA A 4 12.10 10.52 5.32
N PHE A 5 11.78 9.94 6.47
CA PHE A 5 11.23 10.67 7.62
C PHE A 5 12.23 11.63 8.25
N LEU A 6 13.50 11.23 8.32
CA LEU A 6 14.59 12.08 8.81
C LEU A 6 14.83 13.27 7.86
N LEU A 7 14.82 13.03 6.55
CA LEU A 7 14.91 14.09 5.54
C LEU A 7 13.69 15.02 5.60
N ALA A 8 12.47 14.48 5.76
CA ALA A 8 11.26 15.27 5.94
C ALA A 8 11.29 16.12 7.23
N GLY A 9 11.68 15.52 8.37
CA GLY A 9 11.81 16.21 9.65
C GLY A 9 12.93 17.26 9.68
N LEU A 10 13.96 17.09 8.86
CA LEU A 10 15.01 18.10 8.63
C LEU A 10 14.60 19.18 7.62
N GLY A 11 13.37 19.15 7.09
CA GLY A 11 12.88 20.10 6.10
C GLY A 11 13.53 19.95 4.72
N LEU A 12 14.23 18.84 4.48
CA LEU A 12 14.86 18.49 3.21
C LEU A 12 13.99 17.57 2.35
N GLY A 13 12.79 17.21 2.84
CA GLY A 13 11.78 16.49 2.07
C GLY A 13 11.07 17.39 1.05
N LEU A 14 10.54 16.80 -0.03
CA LEU A 14 9.86 17.49 -1.14
C LEU A 14 8.47 18.10 -0.76
N GLY A 15 8.13 18.22 0.52
CA GLY A 15 6.83 18.70 1.00
C GLY A 15 6.92 20.13 1.55
N ALA A 16 6.15 21.06 1.00
CA ALA A 16 6.25 22.50 1.26
C ALA A 16 5.87 22.95 2.69
N ASP A 17 5.32 22.08 3.54
CA ASP A 17 4.62 22.47 4.78
C ASP A 17 5.12 21.75 6.05
N GLY A 18 6.21 21.00 6.00
CA GLY A 18 6.85 20.41 7.20
C GLY A 18 6.11 19.26 7.91
N GLY A 19 4.99 18.77 7.38
CA GLY A 19 4.33 17.55 7.87
C GLY A 19 5.09 16.29 7.49
N LEU A 20 5.30 15.37 8.45
CA LEU A 20 6.00 14.09 8.23
C LEU A 20 5.26 13.16 7.26
N ALA A 21 3.92 13.21 7.26
CA ALA A 21 3.06 12.55 6.28
C ALA A 21 1.76 13.35 6.09
N ARG A 22 1.08 13.14 4.95
CA ARG A 22 -0.31 13.58 4.73
C ARG A 22 -1.17 12.36 4.51
N MET A 23 -2.33 12.35 5.13
CA MET A 23 -3.29 11.25 5.03
C MET A 23 -4.54 11.73 4.29
N LEU A 24 -5.22 10.79 3.63
CA LEU A 24 -6.56 11.05 3.08
C LEU A 24 -7.58 11.16 4.22
N ASP A 25 -8.60 11.98 4.01
CA ASP A 25 -9.67 12.30 4.96
C ASP A 25 -10.84 11.28 4.94
N ALA A 26 -10.72 10.22 4.14
CA ALA A 26 -11.61 9.06 4.11
C ALA A 26 -10.86 7.82 3.55
N PRO A 27 -11.49 6.62 3.50
CA PRO A 27 -10.95 5.49 2.77
C PRO A 27 -10.53 5.84 1.34
N THR A 28 -9.41 5.29 0.86
CA THR A 28 -8.80 5.65 -0.44
C THR A 28 -9.77 5.53 -1.62
N ASN A 29 -10.68 4.57 -1.57
CA ASN A 29 -11.74 4.44 -2.58
C ASN A 29 -12.67 5.65 -2.58
N GLU A 30 -13.17 6.08 -1.43
CA GLU A 30 -14.13 7.17 -1.31
C GLU A 30 -13.51 8.54 -1.54
N ALA A 31 -12.33 8.80 -0.95
CA ALA A 31 -11.65 10.08 -1.07
C ALA A 31 -11.04 10.32 -2.46
N TRP A 32 -10.58 9.26 -3.12
CA TRP A 32 -9.80 9.38 -4.36
C TRP A 32 -10.35 8.53 -5.50
N ILE A 33 -10.35 7.21 -5.38
CA ILE A 33 -10.50 6.32 -6.56
C ILE A 33 -11.88 6.48 -7.20
N ASP A 34 -12.96 6.36 -6.43
CA ASP A 34 -14.33 6.42 -6.95
C ASP A 34 -14.68 7.79 -7.56
N PRO A 35 -14.33 8.94 -6.93
CA PRO A 35 -14.46 10.25 -7.57
C PRO A 35 -13.75 10.34 -8.92
N TRP A 36 -12.50 9.87 -9.01
CA TRP A 36 -11.72 9.91 -10.25
C TRP A 36 -12.28 8.98 -11.32
N VAL A 37 -12.67 7.77 -10.95
CA VAL A 37 -13.31 6.82 -11.87
C VAL A 37 -14.59 7.41 -12.45
N ARG A 38 -15.44 8.02 -11.61
CA ARG A 38 -16.66 8.70 -12.05
C ARG A 38 -16.33 9.84 -13.02
N HIS A 39 -15.43 10.74 -12.62
CA HIS A 39 -15.02 11.88 -13.43
C HIS A 39 -14.49 11.49 -14.82
N LEU A 40 -13.69 10.42 -14.90
CA LEU A 40 -13.13 9.92 -16.16
C LEU A 40 -14.19 9.23 -17.02
N ARG A 41 -15.10 8.45 -16.41
CA ARG A 41 -16.25 7.86 -17.13
C ARG A 41 -17.15 8.93 -17.74
N ASP A 42 -17.43 10.00 -17.01
CA ASP A 42 -18.23 11.14 -17.50
C ASP A 42 -17.56 11.84 -18.69
N ARG A 43 -16.24 11.69 -18.84
CA ARG A 43 -15.45 12.17 -20.00
C ARG A 43 -15.31 11.14 -21.12
N GLY A 44 -15.99 10.00 -21.02
CA GLY A 44 -15.98 8.95 -22.03
C GLY A 44 -14.82 7.96 -21.92
N VAL A 45 -14.04 7.97 -20.83
CA VAL A 45 -13.00 6.98 -20.59
C VAL A 45 -13.62 5.60 -20.37
N ARG A 46 -13.11 4.60 -21.09
CA ARG A 46 -13.49 3.20 -20.93
C ARG A 46 -12.48 2.48 -20.06
N PHE A 47 -12.96 1.79 -19.04
CA PHE A 47 -12.13 0.99 -18.14
C PHE A 47 -12.29 -0.49 -18.48
N GLU A 48 -11.19 -1.12 -18.90
CA GLU A 48 -11.12 -2.55 -19.21
C GLU A 48 -10.39 -3.26 -18.07
N VAL A 49 -11.14 -3.94 -17.19
CA VAL A 49 -10.60 -4.63 -16.00
C VAL A 49 -10.48 -6.13 -16.23
N GLY A 50 -9.68 -6.81 -15.40
CA GLY A 50 -9.41 -8.25 -15.55
C GLY A 50 -8.54 -8.57 -16.78
N GLN A 51 -7.76 -7.58 -17.23
CA GLN A 51 -6.91 -7.62 -18.40
C GLN A 51 -5.45 -7.44 -17.95
N ALA A 52 -4.53 -8.29 -18.40
CA ALA A 52 -3.10 -8.14 -18.10
C ALA A 52 -2.31 -7.85 -19.37
N VAL A 53 -1.53 -6.76 -19.39
CA VAL A 53 -0.61 -6.49 -20.51
C VAL A 53 0.64 -7.36 -20.37
N GLU A 54 0.98 -8.09 -21.43
CA GLU A 54 2.15 -8.98 -21.46
C GLU A 54 3.29 -8.47 -22.33
N ALA A 55 2.99 -7.71 -23.38
CA ALA A 55 4.01 -7.19 -24.25
C ALA A 55 3.57 -5.92 -24.96
N LEU A 56 4.57 -5.08 -25.20
CA LEU A 56 4.51 -3.95 -26.12
C LEU A 56 5.11 -4.41 -27.44
N GLU A 57 4.37 -4.24 -28.52
CA GLU A 57 4.79 -4.68 -29.84
C GLU A 57 5.15 -3.46 -30.67
N THR A 58 6.41 -3.43 -31.10
CA THR A 58 6.98 -2.29 -31.80
C THR A 58 7.00 -2.51 -33.30
N GLY A 59 7.12 -1.41 -34.04
CA GLY A 59 7.27 -1.42 -35.49
C GLY A 59 7.28 -0.01 -36.05
N GLY A 60 8.15 0.25 -37.03
CA GLY A 60 8.29 1.59 -37.61
C GLY A 60 8.76 2.64 -36.59
N GLY A 61 9.66 2.26 -35.68
CA GLY A 61 10.23 3.18 -34.69
C GLY A 61 9.30 3.58 -33.54
N ARG A 62 8.18 2.89 -33.33
CA ARG A 62 7.24 3.16 -32.23
C ARG A 62 6.54 1.90 -31.72
N VAL A 63 5.88 1.99 -30.56
CA VAL A 63 4.91 0.98 -30.10
C VAL A 63 3.65 1.08 -30.99
N ARG A 64 3.19 -0.05 -31.54
CA ARG A 64 2.01 -0.12 -32.41
C ARG A 64 0.81 -0.81 -31.77
N SER A 65 1.08 -1.77 -30.89
CA SER A 65 0.05 -2.52 -30.20
C SER A 65 0.54 -3.04 -28.87
N VAL A 66 -0.41 -3.41 -28.02
CA VAL A 66 -0.18 -4.15 -26.80
C VAL A 66 -0.88 -5.51 -26.89
N ARG A 67 -0.19 -6.55 -26.44
CA ARG A 67 -0.80 -7.86 -26.24
C ARG A 67 -1.34 -7.94 -24.82
N VAL A 68 -2.62 -8.29 -24.72
CA VAL A 68 -3.34 -8.36 -23.46
C VAL A 68 -3.84 -9.80 -23.27
N VAL A 69 -3.66 -10.33 -22.07
CA VAL A 69 -4.32 -11.56 -21.66
C VAL A 69 -5.71 -11.21 -21.14
N ASP A 70 -6.69 -11.67 -21.89
CA ASP A 70 -7.98 -12.12 -21.39
C ASP A 70 -8.12 -13.61 -21.69
N ALA A 71 -9.27 -14.20 -21.37
CA ALA A 71 -9.60 -15.59 -21.70
C ALA A 71 -9.42 -15.95 -23.19
N ALA A 72 -9.23 -14.97 -24.10
CA ALA A 72 -9.03 -15.15 -25.53
C ALA A 72 -7.69 -14.57 -26.07
N GLY A 73 -6.81 -14.00 -25.22
CA GLY A 73 -5.49 -13.48 -25.62
C GLY A 73 -5.52 -12.33 -26.66
N ARG A 74 -6.44 -11.38 -26.54
CA ARG A 74 -6.66 -10.33 -27.57
C ARG A 74 -5.51 -9.31 -27.68
N ARG A 75 -5.23 -8.85 -28.91
CA ARG A 75 -4.37 -7.69 -29.20
C ARG A 75 -5.18 -6.38 -29.15
N ARG A 76 -4.55 -5.30 -28.71
CA ARG A 76 -5.11 -3.94 -28.70
C ARG A 76 -4.16 -2.97 -29.38
N SER A 77 -4.70 -2.15 -30.28
CA SER A 77 -3.97 -1.06 -30.95
C SER A 77 -4.59 0.28 -30.58
N ALA A 78 -3.75 1.31 -30.50
CA ALA A 78 -4.14 2.69 -30.25
C ALA A 78 -3.13 3.62 -30.93
N ASP A 79 -3.47 4.90 -31.08
CA ASP A 79 -2.55 5.89 -31.63
C ASP A 79 -1.44 6.25 -30.64
N TRP A 80 -1.78 6.23 -29.34
CA TRP A 80 -0.89 6.56 -28.24
C TRP A 80 -1.04 5.56 -27.10
N PHE A 81 0.08 5.29 -26.42
CA PHE A 81 0.15 4.42 -25.26
C PHE A 81 0.80 5.16 -24.10
N VAL A 82 0.26 4.99 -22.90
CA VAL A 82 0.84 5.47 -21.65
C VAL A 82 1.09 4.26 -20.75
N CYS A 83 2.34 4.06 -20.33
CA CYS A 83 2.71 2.98 -19.41
C CYS A 83 2.62 3.50 -17.97
N ALA A 84 1.55 3.15 -17.27
CA ALA A 84 1.27 3.56 -15.89
C ALA A 84 1.14 2.35 -14.97
N VAL A 85 2.21 1.55 -14.90
CA VAL A 85 2.27 0.32 -14.09
C VAL A 85 3.41 0.39 -13.07
N PRO A 86 3.36 -0.39 -11.97
CA PRO A 86 4.48 -0.52 -11.05
C PRO A 86 5.79 -0.88 -11.76
N VAL A 87 6.93 -0.42 -11.24
CA VAL A 87 8.25 -0.54 -11.89
C VAL A 87 8.64 -2.00 -12.17
N ASP A 88 8.31 -2.91 -11.27
CA ASP A 88 8.52 -4.35 -11.42
C ASP A 88 7.76 -4.90 -12.64
N ARG A 89 6.51 -4.45 -12.85
CA ARG A 89 5.72 -4.77 -14.04
C ARG A 89 6.22 -4.06 -15.29
N ALA A 90 6.63 -2.80 -15.18
CA ALA A 90 7.17 -2.06 -16.32
C ALA A 90 8.41 -2.76 -16.90
N ARG A 91 9.30 -3.24 -16.02
CA ARG A 91 10.53 -3.97 -16.41
C ARG A 91 10.25 -5.23 -17.21
N THR A 92 9.14 -5.94 -16.96
CA THR A 92 8.79 -7.14 -17.74
C THR A 92 8.32 -6.80 -19.16
N LEU A 93 7.93 -5.55 -19.42
CA LEU A 93 7.46 -5.07 -20.72
C LEU A 93 8.59 -4.52 -21.61
N LEU A 94 9.80 -4.35 -21.07
CA LEU A 94 10.97 -3.80 -21.78
C LEU A 94 11.68 -4.89 -22.60
N SER A 95 11.06 -5.35 -23.67
CA SER A 95 11.69 -6.25 -24.62
C SER A 95 12.90 -5.58 -25.30
N PRO A 96 13.83 -6.36 -25.92
CA PRO A 96 14.91 -5.81 -26.72
C PRO A 96 14.42 -4.81 -27.78
N ASP A 97 13.27 -5.07 -28.40
CA ASP A 97 12.71 -4.19 -29.42
C ASP A 97 12.19 -2.87 -28.84
N VAL A 98 11.68 -2.87 -27.59
CA VAL A 98 11.31 -1.63 -26.88
C VAL A 98 12.56 -0.86 -26.48
N LEU A 99 13.59 -1.54 -25.97
CA LEU A 99 14.86 -0.92 -25.61
C LEU A 99 15.64 -0.38 -26.82
N ALA A 100 15.41 -0.94 -28.02
CA ALA A 100 15.96 -0.40 -29.25
C ALA A 100 15.33 0.96 -29.63
N LEU A 101 14.11 1.24 -29.18
CA LEU A 101 13.47 2.57 -29.35
C LEU A 101 14.06 3.60 -28.38
N ASP A 102 14.31 3.19 -27.13
CA ASP A 102 14.93 4.03 -26.11
C ASP A 102 15.82 3.19 -25.16
N PRO A 103 17.14 3.17 -25.37
CA PRO A 103 18.08 2.43 -24.52
C PRO A 103 18.15 2.95 -23.08
N GLY A 104 17.76 4.21 -22.84
CA GLY A 104 17.77 4.82 -21.52
C GLY A 104 16.84 4.12 -20.53
N LEU A 105 15.75 3.53 -21.04
CA LEU A 105 14.79 2.74 -20.24
C LEU A 105 15.45 1.53 -19.55
N ALA A 106 16.58 1.03 -20.06
CA ALA A 106 17.33 -0.05 -19.42
C ALA A 106 17.84 0.30 -18.02
N THR A 107 17.99 1.60 -17.71
CA THR A 107 18.41 2.08 -16.39
C THR A 107 17.40 1.81 -15.28
N MET A 108 16.12 1.56 -15.62
CA MET A 108 15.09 1.14 -14.65
C MET A 108 15.48 -0.14 -13.90
N ARG A 109 16.41 -0.95 -14.43
CA ARG A 109 16.91 -2.13 -13.73
C ARG A 109 17.64 -1.82 -12.42
N ASN A 110 18.14 -0.59 -12.29
CA ASN A 110 18.89 -0.12 -11.13
C ASN A 110 17.96 0.36 -10.00
N LEU A 111 16.66 0.53 -10.28
CA LEU A 111 15.69 0.91 -9.26
C LEU A 111 15.53 -0.23 -8.26
N ARG A 112 15.59 0.13 -6.97
CA ARG A 112 15.36 -0.77 -5.84
C ARG A 112 13.92 -0.57 -5.35
N THR A 113 13.26 -1.68 -5.06
CA THR A 113 11.91 -1.70 -4.51
C THR A 113 11.98 -2.25 -3.10
N GLU A 114 11.35 -1.56 -2.16
CA GLU A 114 11.19 -2.01 -0.78
C GLU A 114 9.72 -2.30 -0.50
N TRP A 115 9.48 -3.13 0.51
CA TRP A 115 8.12 -3.53 0.88
C TRP A 115 7.62 -2.68 2.05
N MET A 116 6.40 -2.19 1.90
CA MET A 116 5.64 -1.57 2.97
C MET A 116 4.25 -2.17 2.90
N ASN A 117 3.88 -2.92 3.92
CA ASN A 117 2.58 -3.62 3.95
C ASN A 117 1.82 -3.27 5.22
N GLY A 118 0.53 -3.03 5.03
CA GLY A 118 -0.38 -2.63 6.08
C GLY A 118 -0.98 -3.81 6.85
N LEU A 119 -1.21 -3.60 8.14
CA LEU A 119 -2.06 -4.39 9.03
C LEU A 119 -3.13 -3.49 9.62
N GLN A 120 -4.38 -3.93 9.55
CA GLN A 120 -5.50 -3.22 10.16
C GLN A 120 -6.01 -4.01 11.36
N PHE A 121 -6.11 -3.35 12.50
CA PHE A 121 -6.75 -3.87 13.71
C PHE A 121 -8.04 -3.11 13.96
N PHE A 122 -9.16 -3.81 13.80
CA PHE A 122 -10.48 -3.28 14.12
C PHE A 122 -10.73 -3.37 15.63
N LEU A 123 -10.95 -2.22 16.25
CA LEU A 123 -11.06 -2.08 17.70
C LEU A 123 -12.50 -1.79 18.08
N ARG A 124 -13.00 -2.45 19.12
CA ARG A 124 -14.32 -2.15 19.70
C ARG A 124 -14.33 -0.88 20.56
N ARG A 125 -13.15 -0.35 20.86
CA ARG A 125 -12.95 0.86 21.67
C ARG A 125 -11.76 1.63 21.11
N SER A 126 -11.95 2.92 20.86
CA SER A 126 -10.86 3.81 20.49
C SER A 126 -9.88 3.98 21.66
N PRO A 127 -8.57 3.73 21.48
CA PRO A 127 -7.57 3.96 22.52
C PRO A 127 -7.48 5.46 22.86
N ARG A 128 -7.34 5.77 24.15
CA ARG A 128 -7.17 7.15 24.62
C ARG A 128 -5.70 7.57 24.50
N GLY A 129 -5.45 8.82 24.15
CA GLY A 129 -4.10 9.42 24.12
C GLY A 129 -3.30 9.14 22.85
N LEU A 130 -3.92 8.56 21.82
CA LEU A 130 -3.38 8.55 20.47
C LEU A 130 -4.14 9.60 19.65
N ASP A 131 -3.42 10.56 19.11
CA ASP A 131 -4.00 11.60 18.25
C ASP A 131 -4.26 11.02 16.85
N GLN A 132 -3.33 11.14 15.91
CA GLN A 132 -3.57 10.72 14.51
C GLN A 132 -2.58 9.69 13.99
N GLU A 133 -1.29 9.94 14.20
CA GLU A 133 -0.19 9.10 13.75
C GLU A 133 0.74 8.77 14.92
N VAL A 134 1.25 7.53 14.95
CA VAL A 134 2.24 7.07 15.92
C VAL A 134 3.34 6.35 15.18
N ASN A 135 4.57 6.83 15.36
CA ASN A 135 5.76 6.20 14.82
C ASN A 135 6.44 5.38 15.91
N PHE A 136 6.42 4.05 15.79
CA PHE A 136 7.11 3.13 16.68
C PHE A 136 8.54 2.92 16.19
N MET A 137 9.35 3.98 16.24
CA MET A 137 10.72 3.99 15.71
C MET A 137 11.64 2.94 16.37
N ASP A 138 11.37 2.61 17.64
CA ASP A 138 12.11 1.59 18.38
C ASP A 138 11.74 0.15 17.96
N SER A 139 10.71 -0.02 17.14
CA SER A 139 10.36 -1.33 16.59
C SER A 139 11.40 -1.77 15.55
N PRO A 140 11.97 -2.98 15.66
CA PRO A 140 12.86 -3.52 14.63
C PRO A 140 12.22 -3.58 13.23
N TRP A 141 10.88 -3.58 13.16
CA TRP A 141 10.13 -3.60 11.91
C TRP A 141 9.72 -2.21 11.40
N GLN A 142 10.20 -1.14 12.06
CA GLN A 142 9.98 0.25 11.68
C GLN A 142 8.49 0.52 11.44
N ILE A 143 7.70 0.29 12.49
CA ILE A 143 6.25 0.30 12.40
C ILE A 143 5.74 1.74 12.52
N THR A 144 4.86 2.11 11.62
CA THR A 144 4.09 3.37 11.69
C THR A 144 2.62 3.01 11.84
N ALA A 145 1.84 3.88 12.47
CA ALA A 145 0.45 3.61 12.78
C ALA A 145 -0.39 4.86 12.64
N VAL A 146 -1.63 4.69 12.23
CA VAL A 146 -2.64 5.74 12.27
C VAL A 146 -3.93 5.21 12.86
N LEU A 147 -4.63 6.10 13.57
CA LEU A 147 -5.96 5.82 14.09
C LEU A 147 -6.99 6.47 13.15
N GLN A 148 -7.66 5.65 12.34
CA GLN A 148 -8.48 6.15 11.24
C GLN A 148 -9.65 7.03 11.71
N SER A 149 -10.27 6.71 12.86
CA SER A 149 -11.35 7.54 13.43
C SER A 149 -10.93 8.97 13.78
N ARG A 150 -9.63 9.23 13.90
CA ARG A 150 -9.06 10.54 14.24
C ARG A 150 -8.59 11.32 13.02
N LEU A 151 -8.43 10.62 11.89
CA LEU A 151 -8.10 11.20 10.60
C LEU A 151 -9.35 11.59 9.81
N TRP A 152 -10.42 10.79 9.92
CA TRP A 152 -11.62 10.95 9.14
C TRP A 152 -12.71 11.64 9.95
N ASP A 153 -13.34 12.67 9.37
CA ASP A 153 -14.51 13.33 9.97
C ASP A 153 -15.78 12.48 9.75
N ARG A 154 -15.79 11.30 10.38
CA ARG A 154 -16.82 10.26 10.22
C ARG A 154 -17.10 9.55 11.54
N ASP A 155 -18.34 9.10 11.72
CA ASP A 155 -18.65 8.19 12.82
C ASP A 155 -18.24 6.79 12.39
N PHE A 156 -17.07 6.34 12.86
CA PHE A 156 -16.51 5.08 12.39
C PHE A 156 -17.46 3.90 12.62
N SER A 157 -18.20 3.87 13.71
CA SER A 157 -19.10 2.76 14.06
C SER A 157 -20.37 2.74 13.24
N ARG A 158 -20.89 3.92 12.89
CA ARG A 158 -22.10 4.07 12.08
C ARG A 158 -21.80 3.92 10.59
N ASP A 159 -20.71 4.53 10.15
CA ASP A 159 -20.38 4.68 8.73
C ASP A 159 -19.54 3.50 8.21
N TYR A 160 -18.81 2.80 9.08
CA TYR A 160 -17.93 1.68 8.71
C TYR A 160 -18.11 0.44 9.63
N GLY A 161 -17.84 -0.75 9.08
CA GLY A 161 -17.88 -2.01 9.84
C GLY A 161 -19.31 -2.54 10.08
N ASP A 162 -19.49 -3.24 11.20
CA ASP A 162 -20.72 -3.94 11.58
C ASP A 162 -21.46 -3.29 12.76
N GLY A 163 -21.11 -2.04 13.11
CA GLY A 163 -21.65 -1.33 14.28
C GLY A 163 -21.02 -1.72 15.62
N GLN A 164 -20.13 -2.72 15.66
CA GLN A 164 -19.38 -3.08 16.88
C GLN A 164 -17.94 -2.55 16.88
N VAL A 165 -17.43 -2.20 15.69
CA VAL A 165 -16.12 -1.58 15.52
C VAL A 165 -16.25 -0.09 15.81
N ALA A 166 -15.51 0.39 16.80
CA ALA A 166 -15.45 1.81 17.14
C ALA A 166 -14.25 2.51 16.50
N ASP A 167 -13.26 1.76 16.02
CA ASP A 167 -12.05 2.32 15.44
C ASP A 167 -11.25 1.32 14.60
N CYS A 168 -10.29 1.82 13.82
CA CYS A 168 -9.30 1.02 13.12
C CYS A 168 -7.90 1.59 13.36
N LEU A 169 -7.05 0.78 14.01
CA LEU A 169 -5.62 1.03 14.08
C LEU A 169 -4.96 0.41 12.85
N SER A 170 -4.64 1.25 11.87
CA SER A 170 -3.92 0.84 10.65
C SER A 170 -2.43 1.04 10.87
N LEU A 171 -1.63 0.01 10.62
CA LEU A 171 -0.18 0.03 10.83
C LEU A 171 0.53 -0.40 9.55
N ASP A 172 1.68 0.20 9.24
CA ASP A 172 2.56 -0.26 8.19
C ASP A 172 3.85 -0.85 8.76
N VAL A 173 4.25 -2.02 8.23
CA VAL A 173 5.55 -2.65 8.49
C VAL A 173 6.47 -2.28 7.34
N SER A 174 7.58 -1.63 7.67
CA SER A 174 8.45 -0.97 6.69
C SER A 174 9.84 -1.59 6.59
N ASP A 175 10.23 -2.39 7.58
CA ASP A 175 11.42 -3.23 7.54
C ASP A 175 11.01 -4.71 7.59
N TRP A 176 11.23 -5.40 6.48
CA TRP A 176 10.86 -6.80 6.30
C TRP A 176 12.01 -7.78 6.51
N ASP A 177 13.22 -7.26 6.77
CA ASP A 177 14.48 -7.99 6.81
C ASP A 177 15.04 -8.13 8.23
N THR A 178 14.80 -7.13 9.09
CA THR A 178 15.28 -7.14 10.47
C THR A 178 14.50 -8.15 11.32
N PRO A 179 15.17 -9.02 12.10
CA PRO A 179 14.51 -9.93 13.04
C PRO A 179 13.63 -9.21 14.06
N GLY A 180 12.35 -9.62 14.16
CA GLY A 180 11.39 -9.03 15.10
C GLY A 180 11.52 -9.56 16.52
N ILE A 181 10.98 -8.81 17.48
CA ILE A 181 11.17 -9.02 18.93
C ILE A 181 10.64 -10.34 19.49
N LEU A 182 9.52 -10.88 18.97
CA LEU A 182 8.87 -12.05 19.58
C LEU A 182 9.42 -13.39 19.11
N TYR A 183 9.78 -13.47 17.83
CA TYR A 183 10.14 -14.74 17.18
C TYR A 183 11.58 -14.75 16.64
N GLY A 184 12.31 -13.64 16.72
CA GLY A 184 13.68 -13.54 16.19
C GLY A 184 13.76 -13.78 14.69
N LYS A 185 12.66 -13.52 13.95
CA LYS A 185 12.56 -13.76 12.50
C LYS A 185 12.27 -12.45 11.76
N PRO A 186 12.84 -12.26 10.56
CA PRO A 186 12.41 -11.21 9.63
C PRO A 186 10.93 -11.34 9.31
N ALA A 187 10.23 -10.22 9.11
CA ALA A 187 8.78 -10.23 8.82
C ALA A 187 8.45 -11.07 7.58
N LYS A 188 9.30 -11.06 6.55
CA LYS A 188 9.14 -11.88 5.33
C LYS A 188 9.20 -13.40 5.56
N LYS A 189 9.71 -13.84 6.72
CA LYS A 189 9.78 -15.25 7.13
C LYS A 189 8.71 -15.63 8.16
N CYS A 190 7.78 -14.72 8.45
CA CYS A 190 6.70 -14.92 9.40
C CYS A 190 5.39 -15.25 8.68
N THR A 191 4.57 -16.11 9.27
CA THR A 191 3.17 -16.25 8.85
C THR A 191 2.38 -15.00 9.23
N ARG A 192 1.18 -14.80 8.67
CA ARG A 192 0.29 -13.69 9.04
C ARG A 192 0.07 -13.56 10.55
N ALA A 193 -0.15 -14.68 11.25
CA ALA A 193 -0.32 -14.69 12.71
C ALA A 193 0.97 -14.33 13.45
N GLN A 194 2.12 -14.68 12.89
CA GLN A 194 3.43 -14.32 13.41
C GLN A 194 3.83 -12.87 13.09
N ILE A 195 3.14 -12.18 12.18
CA ILE A 195 3.32 -10.74 11.93
C ILE A 195 2.35 -9.91 12.79
N SER A 196 1.10 -10.34 12.92
CA SER A 196 0.08 -9.57 13.64
C SER A 196 0.38 -9.47 15.14
N ARG A 197 0.82 -10.57 15.78
CA ARG A 197 1.12 -10.56 17.22
C ARG A 197 2.30 -9.66 17.60
N PRO A 198 3.48 -9.74 16.97
CA PRO A 198 4.58 -8.83 17.30
C PRO A 198 4.26 -7.38 16.95
N SER A 199 3.56 -7.12 15.85
CA SER A 199 3.16 -5.75 15.48
C SER A 199 2.22 -5.14 16.52
N TRP A 200 1.25 -5.90 16.99
CA TRP A 200 0.36 -5.51 18.10
C TRP A 200 1.11 -5.34 19.43
N THR A 201 2.07 -6.21 19.73
CA THR A 201 2.87 -6.08 20.96
C THR A 201 3.74 -4.83 20.91
N ALA A 202 4.40 -4.56 19.77
CA ALA A 202 5.19 -3.36 19.57
C ALA A 202 4.33 -2.09 19.75
N SER A 203 3.10 -2.07 19.21
CA SER A 203 2.21 -0.92 19.37
C SER A 203 1.74 -0.69 20.81
N ARG A 204 1.75 -1.73 21.66
CA ARG A 204 1.41 -1.63 23.09
C ARG A 204 2.61 -1.32 24.00
N GLY A 205 3.81 -1.78 23.64
CA GLY A 205 5.00 -1.66 24.48
C GLY A 205 5.48 -0.22 24.70
N SER A 206 5.11 0.68 23.78
CA SER A 206 5.51 2.10 23.79
C SER A 206 4.49 3.02 24.46
N THR A 207 3.34 2.50 24.91
CA THR A 207 2.33 3.31 25.61
C THR A 207 2.63 3.32 27.13
N PRO A 208 2.79 4.47 27.80
CA PRO A 208 2.97 4.49 29.25
C PRO A 208 1.70 3.94 29.92
N SER A 209 1.82 2.77 30.55
CA SER A 209 0.82 2.18 31.45
C SER A 209 -0.62 2.13 30.90
N ALA A 210 -0.92 1.12 30.09
CA ALA A 210 -2.29 0.62 29.97
C ALA A 210 -2.32 -0.92 30.05
N THR A 211 -2.54 -1.42 31.27
CA THR A 211 -2.97 -2.78 31.57
C THR A 211 -4.37 -2.99 30.99
N ALA A 212 -4.47 -3.20 29.67
CA ALA A 212 -5.68 -3.67 29.02
C ALA A 212 -5.64 -5.21 28.92
N PRO A 213 -6.72 -5.91 29.31
CA PRO A 213 -6.80 -7.37 29.22
C PRO A 213 -6.74 -7.80 27.74
N ALA A 214 -6.22 -9.00 27.51
CA ALA A 214 -6.12 -9.60 26.18
C ALA A 214 -7.49 -9.55 25.48
N CYS A 215 -7.61 -8.73 24.44
CA CYS A 215 -8.82 -8.67 23.63
C CYS A 215 -8.77 -9.85 22.65
N PRO A 216 -9.83 -10.68 22.54
CA PRO A 216 -9.85 -11.78 21.61
C PRO A 216 -9.79 -11.22 20.19
N ILE A 217 -8.72 -11.55 19.47
CA ILE A 217 -8.55 -11.30 18.04
C ILE A 217 -9.67 -12.08 17.33
N SER A 218 -10.77 -11.42 16.97
CA SER A 218 -11.71 -11.99 16.01
C SER A 218 -11.08 -11.85 14.63
N SER A 219 -10.50 -12.94 14.13
CA SER A 219 -10.12 -13.04 12.72
C SER A 219 -11.40 -13.06 11.88
N THR A 220 -11.87 -11.90 11.43
CA THR A 220 -12.94 -11.84 10.43
C THR A 220 -12.36 -12.32 9.10
N ARG A 221 -13.02 -13.33 8.51
CA ARG A 221 -12.65 -13.94 7.22
C ARG A 221 -12.63 -12.88 6.13
N PHE A 222 -11.51 -12.78 5.42
CA PHE A 222 -11.43 -12.19 4.09
C PHE A 222 -11.44 -13.33 3.05
N PRO A 223 -11.96 -13.11 1.83
CA PRO A 223 -12.11 -14.15 0.82
C PRO A 223 -10.77 -14.84 0.50
N ASP A 224 -10.82 -16.16 0.33
CA ASP A 224 -9.68 -17.10 0.22
C ASP A 224 -8.80 -16.97 -1.05
N ASP A 225 -8.89 -15.87 -1.80
CA ASP A 225 -8.35 -15.79 -3.17
C ASP A 225 -7.01 -15.05 -3.30
N LEU A 226 -6.13 -15.15 -2.30
CA LEU A 226 -4.72 -14.79 -2.45
C LEU A 226 -3.83 -15.94 -1.99
N ARG A 227 -3.81 -17.01 -2.81
CA ARG A 227 -2.70 -17.97 -2.79
C ARG A 227 -1.54 -17.40 -3.60
N PRO A 228 -0.32 -17.35 -3.06
CA PRO A 228 0.86 -17.05 -3.85
C PRO A 228 1.14 -18.22 -4.80
N SER A 229 1.30 -17.91 -6.09
CA SER A 229 2.05 -18.71 -7.06
C SER A 229 3.54 -18.66 -6.75
#